data_AF-A0A7Y3DTA5-F1
#
_entry.id   AF-A0A7Y3DTA5-F1
#
_cell.length_a   1.000
_cell.length_b   1.000
_cell.length_c   1.000
_cell.angle_alpha   90.00
_cell.angle_beta   90.00
_cell.angle_gamma   90.00
#
_symmetry.space_group_name_H-M   'P 1'
#
loop_
_entity.id
_entity.type
_entity.pdbx_description
1 polymer ?
#
loop_
_entity_poly.entity_id
_entity_poly.type
_entity_poly.pdbx_seq_one_letter_code
_entity_poly.pdbx_strand_id
1 'polypeptide(L)'
;EEAYVRLFVNARGGIVAPPYQSCYIGTEEIGTKASLMGEPAVLMKQRFKSKGLSLASNMNEPPDHLAIELEYLYFLLEKGWADKSNEFVVEAAFFADQTMLPWVIQFRNLLKNETMCPLYPLSVNLLVSVLMVIADLDKVKQKTES
;
A
#
# COMPACT_ATOMS: atom_id res chain seq x y z
N GLU A 1 19.40 -5.78 -6.13
CA GLU A 1 19.60 -6.01 -4.68
C GLU A 1 20.22 -4.80 -3.98
N GLU A 2 21.34 -4.26 -4.47
CA GLU A 2 21.98 -3.07 -3.85
C GLU A 2 21.06 -1.85 -3.72
N ALA A 3 20.34 -1.49 -4.79
CA ALA A 3 19.38 -0.39 -4.76
C ALA A 3 18.21 -0.64 -3.79
N TYR A 4 17.78 -1.90 -3.63
CA TYR A 4 16.73 -2.27 -2.66
C TYR A 4 17.19 -1.99 -1.23
N VAL A 5 18.38 -2.47 -0.88
CA VAL A 5 18.94 -2.29 0.46
C VAL A 5 19.08 -0.81 0.77
N ARG A 6 19.67 -0.03 -0.15
CA ARG A 6 19.88 1.40 0.03
C ARG A 6 18.57 2.19 0.18
N LEU A 7 17.52 1.84 -0.56
CA LEU A 7 16.28 2.62 -0.57
C LEU A 7 15.33 2.25 0.58
N PHE A 8 15.21 0.95 0.87
CA PHE A 8 14.12 0.42 1.71
C PHE A 8 14.58 -0.21 3.02
N VAL A 9 15.84 -0.66 3.13
CA VAL A 9 16.31 -1.46 4.27
C VAL A 9 17.26 -0.68 5.17
N ASN A 10 18.34 -0.14 4.61
CA ASN A 10 19.37 0.56 5.36
C ASN A 10 20.23 1.45 4.44
N ALA A 11 20.35 2.73 4.78
CA ALA A 11 21.32 3.64 4.19
C ALA A 11 22.03 4.45 5.27
N ARG A 12 23.26 4.90 4.96
CA ARG A 12 23.99 5.85 5.81
C ARG A 12 23.20 7.16 5.82
N GLY A 13 22.52 7.44 6.94
CA GLY A 13 21.64 8.61 7.11
C GLY A 13 20.16 8.29 7.36
N GLY A 14 19.77 7.02 7.39
CA GLY A 14 18.38 6.59 7.59
C GLY A 14 17.77 5.97 6.32
N ILE A 15 16.60 5.34 6.46
CA ILE A 15 15.90 4.72 5.33
C ILE A 15 15.30 5.85 4.46
N VAL A 16 15.57 5.83 3.16
CA VAL A 16 15.17 6.90 2.23
C VAL A 16 13.66 6.89 1.99
N ALA A 17 13.09 5.70 1.74
CA ALA A 17 11.69 5.53 1.44
C ALA A 17 11.20 4.25 2.15
N PRO A 18 10.91 4.28 3.46
CA PRO A 18 10.41 3.09 4.15
C PRO A 18 9.11 2.58 3.50
N PRO A 19 8.96 1.29 3.17
CA PRO A 19 7.77 0.76 2.49
C PRO A 19 6.62 0.42 3.45
N TYR A 20 6.40 1.23 4.49
CA TYR A 20 5.38 1.01 5.53
C TYR A 20 4.46 2.22 5.64
N GLN A 21 3.13 2.02 5.59
CA GLN A 21 2.17 3.13 5.66
C GLN A 21 2.37 4.00 6.91
N SER A 22 2.63 3.37 8.05
CA SER A 22 2.84 4.04 9.33
C SER A 22 3.94 5.11 9.30
N CYS A 23 4.97 4.94 8.46
CA CYS A 23 6.06 5.92 8.29
C CYS A 23 5.64 7.24 7.62
N TYR A 24 4.41 7.34 7.13
CA TYR A 24 3.88 8.51 6.41
C TYR A 24 2.66 9.14 7.08
N ILE A 25 2.19 8.58 8.20
CA ILE A 25 0.99 9.04 8.90
C ILE A 25 1.38 9.51 10.31
N GLY A 26 1.06 10.76 10.62
CA GLY A 26 1.11 11.27 12.00
C GLY A 26 2.50 11.47 12.60
N THR A 27 3.56 11.59 11.79
CA THR A 27 4.92 11.88 12.29
C THR A 27 5.46 13.20 11.77
N GLU A 28 6.22 13.92 12.61
CA GLU A 28 7.02 15.08 12.17
C GLU A 28 8.28 14.64 11.38
N GLU A 29 8.68 13.36 11.49
CA GLU A 29 9.82 12.76 10.79
C GLU A 29 9.47 11.39 10.17
N ILE A 30 9.70 11.25 8.86
CA ILE A 30 9.51 10.00 8.09
C ILE A 30 10.65 9.02 8.38
N GLY A 31 10.32 7.75 8.60
CA GLY A 31 11.31 6.66 8.67
C GLY A 31 11.99 6.43 10.03
N THR A 32 11.44 6.98 11.12
CA THR A 32 11.90 6.66 12.47
C THR A 32 11.35 5.32 12.96
N LYS A 33 12.13 4.57 13.76
CA LYS A 33 11.71 3.26 14.30
C LYS A 33 10.46 3.33 15.18
N ALA A 34 10.19 4.48 15.81
CA ALA A 34 9.00 4.70 16.64
C ALA A 34 7.69 4.72 15.84
N SER A 35 7.79 4.81 14.50
CA SER A 35 6.67 4.82 13.59
C SER A 35 6.24 3.40 13.13
N LEU A 36 7.13 2.41 13.21
CA LEU A 36 6.84 1.03 12.79
C LEU A 36 5.90 0.35 13.80
N MET A 37 4.86 -0.35 13.32
CA MET A 37 3.75 -0.91 14.12
C MET A 37 2.75 0.12 14.67
N GLY A 38 2.62 1.28 14.02
CA GLY A 38 1.59 2.27 14.34
C GLY A 38 0.15 1.79 14.04
N GLU A 39 -0.82 2.70 14.21
CA GLU A 39 -2.25 2.44 13.94
C GLU A 39 -2.53 1.76 12.58
N PRO A 40 -1.86 2.12 11.46
CA PRO A 40 -2.02 1.44 10.18
C PRO A 40 -1.80 -0.08 10.22
N ALA A 41 -0.77 -0.54 10.94
CA ALA A 41 -0.48 -1.97 11.09
C ALA A 41 -1.60 -2.71 11.83
N VAL A 42 -2.18 -2.07 12.84
CA VAL A 42 -3.31 -2.62 13.60
C VAL A 42 -4.55 -2.70 12.71
N LEU A 43 -4.85 -1.63 11.97
CA LEU A 43 -5.98 -1.59 11.03
C LEU A 43 -5.84 -2.65 9.94
N MET A 44 -4.66 -2.83 9.36
CA MET A 44 -4.43 -3.88 8.37
C MET A 44 -4.67 -5.27 8.95
N LYS A 45 -4.19 -5.55 10.16
CA LYS A 45 -4.48 -6.83 10.84
C LYS A 45 -5.98 -7.06 11.05
N GLN A 46 -6.74 -6.00 11.37
CA GLN A 46 -8.20 -6.07 11.52
C GLN A 46 -8.90 -6.34 10.19
N ARG A 47 -8.43 -5.74 9.08
CA ARG A 47 -8.95 -5.98 7.73
C ARG A 47 -8.79 -7.44 7.30
N PHE A 48 -7.61 -8.03 7.47
CA PHE A 48 -7.42 -9.46 7.22
C PHE A 48 -8.40 -10.31 8.06
N LYS A 49 -8.49 -10.02 9.36
CA LYS A 49 -9.38 -10.76 10.27
C LYS A 49 -10.86 -10.64 9.89
N SER A 50 -11.33 -9.47 9.43
CA SER A 50 -12.73 -9.28 9.04
C SER A 50 -13.10 -10.09 7.79
N LYS A 51 -12.12 -10.47 6.98
CA LYS A 51 -12.28 -11.37 5.82
C LYS A 51 -12.02 -12.84 6.14
N GLY A 52 -11.88 -13.19 7.42
CA GLY A 52 -11.54 -14.55 7.85
C GLY A 52 -10.12 -14.98 7.48
N LEU A 53 -9.26 -14.02 7.10
CA LEU A 53 -7.86 -14.26 6.75
C LEU A 53 -6.95 -14.08 7.97
N SER A 54 -5.81 -14.74 7.93
CA SER A 54 -4.74 -14.56 8.90
C SER A 54 -3.42 -14.28 8.20
N LEU A 55 -2.61 -13.43 8.82
CA LEU A 55 -1.23 -13.23 8.40
C LEU A 55 -0.41 -14.44 8.86
N ALA A 56 0.56 -14.86 8.05
CA ALA A 56 1.40 -16.00 8.36
C ALA A 56 2.19 -15.76 9.67
N SER A 57 2.30 -16.79 10.51
CA SER A 57 2.95 -16.69 11.83
C SER A 57 4.45 -16.40 11.76
N ASN A 58 5.08 -16.66 10.61
CA ASN A 58 6.49 -16.42 10.34
C ASN A 58 6.75 -15.09 9.59
N MET A 59 5.75 -14.23 9.47
CA MET A 59 5.89 -12.95 8.80
C MET A 59 6.67 -11.96 9.68
N ASN A 60 7.84 -11.52 9.19
CA ASN A 60 8.71 -10.60 9.91
C ASN A 60 8.39 -9.13 9.64
N GLU A 61 7.53 -8.84 8.67
CA GLU A 61 7.15 -7.48 8.28
C GLU A 61 5.88 -7.02 9.03
N PRO A 62 5.81 -5.75 9.47
CA PRO A 62 4.56 -5.13 9.90
C PRO A 62 3.42 -5.28 8.87
N PRO A 63 2.17 -5.53 9.31
CA PRO A 63 1.00 -5.69 8.42
C PRO A 63 0.72 -4.55 7.44
N ASP A 64 1.26 -3.36 7.69
CA ASP A 64 1.15 -2.16 6.85
C ASP A 64 2.32 -2.00 5.87
N HIS A 65 3.13 -3.04 5.67
CA HIS A 65 4.12 -3.07 4.60
C HIS A 65 3.41 -3.09 3.23
N LEU A 66 3.96 -2.34 2.25
CA LEU A 66 3.39 -2.17 0.91
C LEU A 66 2.95 -3.48 0.26
N ALA A 67 3.81 -4.50 0.31
CA ALA A 67 3.54 -5.79 -0.30
C ALA A 67 2.34 -6.51 0.35
N ILE A 68 2.11 -6.33 1.65
CA ILE A 68 0.99 -6.95 2.37
C ILE A 68 -0.31 -6.22 2.04
N GLU A 69 -0.28 -4.89 1.95
CA GLU A 69 -1.43 -4.10 1.48
C GLU A 69 -1.81 -4.46 0.04
N LEU A 70 -0.82 -4.65 -0.84
CA LEU A 70 -1.06 -5.11 -2.21
C LEU A 70 -1.68 -6.50 -2.27
N GLU A 71 -1.24 -7.43 -1.43
CA GLU A 71 -1.84 -8.76 -1.32
C GLU A 71 -3.32 -8.69 -0.88
N TYR A 72 -3.62 -7.81 0.09
CA TYR A 72 -5.00 -7.58 0.51
C TYR A 72 -5.84 -6.98 -0.62
N LEU A 73 -5.32 -5.98 -1.32
CA LEU A 73 -6.01 -5.36 -2.46
C LEU A 73 -6.27 -6.38 -3.59
N TYR A 74 -5.28 -7.22 -3.89
CA TYR A 74 -5.40 -8.31 -4.85
C TYR A 74 -6.51 -9.28 -4.43
N PHE A 75 -6.53 -9.72 -3.17
CA PHE A 75 -7.60 -10.57 -2.64
C PHE A 75 -8.99 -9.96 -2.83
N LEU A 76 -9.17 -8.67 -2.52
CA LEU A 76 -10.46 -7.99 -2.71
C LEU A 76 -10.89 -7.99 -4.18
N LEU A 77 -9.97 -7.69 -5.10
CA LEU A 77 -10.26 -7.67 -6.53
C LEU A 77 -10.58 -9.07 -7.08
N GLU A 78 -9.81 -10.08 -6.68
CA GLU A 78 -10.02 -11.49 -7.05
C GLU A 78 -11.41 -11.95 -6.61
N LYS A 79 -11.79 -11.71 -5.36
CA LYS A 79 -13.13 -12.01 -4.85
C LYS A 79 -14.22 -11.22 -5.54
N GLY A 80 -14.01 -9.93 -5.76
CA GLY A 80 -14.97 -9.07 -6.46
C GLY A 80 -15.27 -9.55 -7.88
N TRP A 81 -14.27 -10.05 -8.61
CA TRP A 81 -14.43 -10.54 -9.97
C TRP A 81 -14.91 -11.99 -10.05
N ALA A 82 -14.33 -12.89 -9.25
CA ALA A 82 -14.70 -14.31 -9.26
C ALA A 82 -16.14 -14.52 -8.78
N ASP A 83 -16.53 -13.87 -7.69
CA ASP A 83 -17.85 -14.03 -7.08
C ASP A 83 -18.87 -13.02 -7.62
N LYS A 84 -18.45 -12.15 -8.55
CA LYS A 84 -19.24 -11.00 -9.06
C LYS A 84 -19.81 -10.12 -7.94
N SER A 85 -19.11 -10.06 -6.80
CA SER A 85 -19.55 -9.32 -5.63
C SER A 85 -19.19 -7.85 -5.75
N ASN A 86 -20.20 -6.98 -5.77
CA ASN A 86 -19.97 -5.55 -5.82
C ASN A 86 -19.35 -5.02 -4.51
N GLU A 87 -19.67 -5.64 -3.37
CA GLU A 87 -19.15 -5.24 -2.06
C GLU A 87 -17.62 -5.31 -2.02
N PHE A 88 -17.02 -6.37 -2.56
CA PHE A 88 -15.57 -6.52 -2.63
C PHE A 88 -14.91 -5.50 -3.57
N VAL A 89 -15.56 -5.16 -4.69
CA VAL A 89 -15.06 -4.13 -5.62
C VAL A 89 -15.14 -2.74 -5.00
N VAL A 90 -16.23 -2.42 -4.31
CA VAL A 90 -16.40 -1.16 -3.56
C VAL A 90 -15.35 -1.06 -2.46
N GLU A 91 -15.12 -2.12 -1.71
CA GLU A 91 -14.07 -2.13 -0.69
C GLU A 91 -12.68 -1.99 -1.28
N ALA A 92 -12.38 -2.63 -2.43
CA ALA A 92 -11.10 -2.46 -3.12
C ALA A 92 -10.89 -1.01 -3.57
N ALA A 93 -11.92 -0.38 -4.15
CA ALA A 93 -11.88 1.02 -4.55
C ALA A 93 -11.65 1.95 -3.34
N PHE A 94 -12.39 1.73 -2.25
CA PHE A 94 -12.21 2.49 -1.01
C PHE A 94 -10.82 2.29 -0.40
N PHE A 95 -10.31 1.06 -0.38
CA PHE A 95 -8.99 0.75 0.18
C PHE A 95 -7.87 1.40 -0.65
N ALA A 96 -7.96 1.33 -1.98
CA ALA A 96 -7.03 2.02 -2.86
C ALA A 96 -7.05 3.54 -2.65
N ASP A 97 -8.25 4.14 -2.58
CA ASP A 97 -8.45 5.59 -2.50
C ASP A 97 -8.10 6.17 -1.13
N GLN A 98 -8.70 5.63 -0.08
CA GLN A 98 -8.67 6.22 1.26
C GLN A 98 -7.53 5.68 2.12
N THR A 99 -7.01 4.48 1.81
CA THR A 99 -5.91 3.89 2.58
C THR A 99 -4.58 4.01 1.84
N MET A 100 -4.45 3.44 0.64
CA MET A 100 -3.14 3.32 -0.02
C MET A 100 -2.67 4.62 -0.70
N LEU A 101 -3.51 5.25 -1.55
CA LEU A 101 -3.09 6.40 -2.37
C LEU A 101 -2.42 7.54 -1.57
N PRO A 102 -2.94 7.99 -0.41
CA PRO A 102 -2.37 9.13 0.30
C PRO A 102 -0.90 8.93 0.68
N TRP A 103 -0.54 7.75 1.18
CA TRP A 103 0.83 7.47 1.62
C TRP A 103 1.72 7.01 0.46
N VAL A 104 1.20 6.26 -0.52
CA VAL A 104 1.97 5.82 -1.68
C VAL A 104 2.40 7.01 -2.56
N ILE A 105 1.59 8.08 -2.62
CA ILE A 105 2.00 9.34 -3.26
C ILE A 105 3.19 9.98 -2.54
N GLN A 106 3.23 9.95 -1.21
CA GLN A 106 4.37 10.46 -0.45
C GLN A 106 5.61 9.58 -0.65
N PHE A 107 5.45 8.26 -0.60
CA PHE A 107 6.49 7.28 -0.92
C PHE A 107 7.08 7.51 -2.31
N ARG A 108 6.24 7.75 -3.33
CA ARG A 108 6.67 8.15 -4.68
C ARG A 108 7.52 9.42 -4.66
N ASN A 109 7.11 10.43 -3.89
CA ASN A 109 7.81 11.71 -3.83
C ASN A 109 9.22 11.59 -3.23
N LEU A 110 9.47 10.63 -2.33
CA LEU A 110 10.80 10.32 -1.81
C LEU A 110 11.70 9.66 -2.87
N LEU A 111 11.11 8.85 -3.75
CA LEU A 111 11.83 8.16 -4.82
C LEU A 111 12.03 9.02 -6.08
N LYS A 112 11.35 10.16 -6.22
CA LYS A 112 11.31 10.94 -7.49
C LYS A 112 12.69 11.33 -8.06
N ASN A 113 13.68 11.53 -7.19
CA ASN A 113 15.03 11.96 -7.54
C ASN A 113 16.03 10.78 -7.62
N GLU A 114 15.56 9.55 -7.42
CA GLU A 114 16.40 8.36 -7.54
C GLU A 114 16.78 8.14 -9.01
N THR A 115 18.08 8.25 -9.31
CA THR A 115 18.61 8.17 -10.67
C THR A 115 19.50 6.96 -10.90
N MET A 116 20.02 6.33 -9.84
CA MET A 116 20.92 5.18 -9.94
C MET A 116 20.16 3.90 -10.30
N CYS A 117 18.88 3.81 -9.95
CA CYS A 117 17.99 2.72 -10.34
C CYS A 117 16.61 3.25 -10.75
N PRO A 118 16.39 3.54 -12.04
CA PRO A 118 15.12 4.07 -12.55
C PRO A 118 13.91 3.14 -12.34
N LEU A 119 14.15 1.85 -12.08
CA LEU A 119 13.10 0.86 -11.85
C LEU A 119 12.16 1.28 -10.72
N TYR A 120 12.68 1.76 -9.58
CA TYR A 120 11.82 2.07 -8.42
C TYR A 120 10.90 3.29 -8.65
N PRO A 121 11.40 4.43 -9.17
CA PRO A 121 10.53 5.54 -9.58
C PRO A 121 9.46 5.12 -10.60
N LEU A 122 9.83 4.30 -11.59
CA LEU A 122 8.88 3.82 -12.60
C LEU A 122 7.82 2.89 -11.99
N SER A 123 8.23 1.95 -11.14
CA SER A 123 7.33 1.01 -10.46
C SER A 123 6.33 1.74 -9.56
N VAL A 124 6.77 2.73 -8.80
CA VAL A 124 5.86 3.49 -7.92
C VAL A 124 4.93 4.42 -8.72
N ASN A 125 5.39 4.98 -9.85
CA ASN A 125 4.53 5.73 -10.77
C ASN A 125 3.43 4.85 -11.37
N LEU A 126 3.79 3.64 -11.79
CA LEU A 126 2.84 2.66 -12.27
C LEU A 126 1.85 2.26 -11.17
N LEU A 127 2.35 1.99 -9.96
CA LEU A 127 1.52 1.65 -8.82
C LEU A 127 0.50 2.76 -8.49
N VAL A 128 0.92 4.02 -8.41
CA VAL A 128 0.00 5.15 -8.18
C VAL A 128 -1.08 5.19 -9.27
N SER A 129 -0.69 4.99 -10.52
CA SER A 129 -1.64 4.99 -11.65
C SER A 129 -2.66 3.85 -11.54
N VAL A 130 -2.20 2.64 -11.17
CA VAL A 130 -3.07 1.48 -10.94
C VAL A 130 -4.02 1.73 -9.77
N LEU A 131 -3.54 2.29 -8.66
CA LEU A 131 -4.38 2.62 -7.50
C LEU A 131 -5.45 3.66 -7.86
N MET A 132 -5.12 4.68 -8.67
CA MET A 132 -6.10 5.65 -9.16
C MET A 132 -7.18 4.98 -10.02
N VAL A 133 -6.82 4.05 -10.91
CA VAL A 133 -7.79 3.30 -11.71
C VAL A 133 -8.70 2.46 -10.82
N ILE A 134 -8.14 1.79 -9.81
CA ILE A 134 -8.92 0.97 -8.87
C ILE A 134 -9.87 1.84 -8.02
N ALA A 135 -9.40 2.99 -7.55
CA ALA A 135 -10.20 3.96 -6.79
C ALA A 135 -11.44 4.44 -7.57
N ASP A 136 -11.39 4.47 -8.90
CA ASP A 136 -12.50 4.89 -9.75
C ASP A 136 -13.47 3.75 -10.13
N LEU A 137 -13.19 2.49 -9.77
CA LEU A 137 -14.04 1.34 -10.15
C LEU A 137 -15.48 1.44 -9.64
N ASP A 138 -15.69 1.98 -8.43
CA ASP A 138 -17.03 2.14 -7.86
C ASP A 138 -17.83 3.25 -8.61
N LYS A 139 -17.15 4.33 -9.01
CA LYS A 139 -17.78 5.47 -9.71
C LYS A 139 -18.28 5.10 -11.11
N VAL A 140 -17.59 4.17 -11.79
CA VAL A 140 -17.96 3.72 -13.14
C VAL A 140 -19.21 2.85 -13.10
N LYS A 141 -19.38 2.00 -12.08
CA LYS A 141 -20.55 1.10 -11.98
C LYS A 141 -21.83 1.84 -11.61
N GLN A 142 -21.78 2.80 -10.70
CA GLN A 142 -22.96 3.61 -10.33
C GLN A 142 -23.57 4.36 -11.53
N LYS A 143 -22.74 4.71 -12.52
CA LYS A 143 -23.17 5.37 -13.77
C LYS A 143 -23.77 4.42 -14.81
N THR A 144 -23.59 3.11 -14.64
CA THR A 144 -24.11 2.09 -15.57
C THR A 144 -25.45 1.51 -15.09
N GLU A 145 -25.78 1.71 -13.81
CA GLU A 145 -27.03 1.26 -13.17
C GLU A 145 -28.07 2.40 -12.99
N SER A 146 -27.74 3.63 -13.41
CA SER A 146 -28.63 4.81 -13.44
C SER A 146 -29.03 5.16 -14.88
#